data_AF-A0A1E5A1U1-F1
#
_entry.id   AF-A0A1E5A1U1-F1
#
_cell.length_a   1.000
_cell.length_b   1.000
_cell.length_c   1.000
_cell.angle_alpha   90.00
_cell.angle_beta   90.00
_cell.angle_gamma   90.00
#
_symmetry.space_group_name_H-M   'P 1'
#
loop_
_entity.id
_entity.type
_entity.pdbx_description
1 polymer ?
#
loop_
_entity_poly.entity_id
_entity_poly.type
_entity_poly.pdbx_seq_one_letter_code
_entity_poly.pdbx_strand_id
1 'polypeptide(L)'
;MEGVSTQQFIAEEFGGKVETLDEMLKLWKSNSHLLQAGDSIPTLDDLLKDSKKAPTNTKIAVVPKQPNDSDLSSLRNIRLLEAYISASTSAILYKNNPKGWDIGNPAEAADFITKSADTQFRVITQGLPSVLNFGPAVSQSFNKQVTTADLHFEFLNGLFADFNFSKDILSELDGVLNKVRDSLEALKLSWSDQTQTLNHLVSFHYPVKVMNTELNDWKLRLFYLQVNQHSWRVSVGKSSIGKVDFKMNYFDYVSNFNDGQFERNQDTIQNYIDSLTKQGFEAIEKLTTPVAVKTDETLNQGGAPNLRLAVKSDPRSFTDEEKAEIIGDDIVNLVSNLGDLDITSPEQVYTDVKRIMDKLAEDVSERAKEVVEKK
;
A
#
# COMPACT_ATOMS: atom_id res chain seq x y z
N MET A 1 -11.29 18.91 -17.33
CA MET A 1 -10.19 19.29 -16.43
C MET A 1 -8.91 18.92 -17.15
N GLU A 2 -8.12 19.91 -17.54
CA GLU A 2 -6.82 19.69 -18.16
C GLU A 2 -5.85 19.19 -17.07
N GLY A 3 -5.20 18.06 -17.30
CA GLY A 3 -4.22 17.51 -16.36
C GLY A 3 -2.98 18.40 -16.33
N VAL A 4 -2.70 19.02 -15.19
CA VAL A 4 -1.43 19.71 -14.94
C VAL A 4 -0.34 18.62 -14.94
N SER A 5 0.68 18.76 -15.79
CA SER A 5 1.78 17.80 -15.78
C SER A 5 2.49 17.85 -14.43
N THR A 6 2.94 16.71 -13.91
CA THR A 6 3.70 16.62 -12.65
C THR A 6 4.86 17.63 -12.62
N GLN A 7 5.50 17.85 -13.77
CA GLN A 7 6.59 18.83 -13.94
C GLN A 7 6.13 20.29 -13.81
N GLN A 8 4.90 20.61 -14.23
CA GLN A 8 4.34 21.96 -14.20
C GLN A 8 3.84 22.32 -12.79
N PHE A 9 3.22 21.38 -12.07
CA PHE A 9 2.91 21.54 -10.64
C PHE A 9 4.19 21.69 -9.80
N ILE A 10 5.25 20.94 -10.11
CA ILE A 10 6.56 21.03 -9.45
C ILE A 10 7.24 22.39 -9.70
N ALA A 11 7.14 22.93 -10.92
CA ALA A 11 7.71 24.23 -11.27
C ALA A 11 6.99 25.39 -10.59
N GLU A 12 5.66 25.28 -10.42
CA GLU A 12 4.82 26.33 -9.85
C GLU A 12 4.99 26.50 -8.33
N GLU A 13 5.27 25.43 -7.57
CA GLU A 13 5.35 25.54 -6.11
C GLU A 13 6.74 25.75 -5.50
N PHE A 14 7.84 25.42 -6.20
CA PHE A 14 9.17 25.40 -5.55
C PHE A 14 10.33 26.00 -6.35
N GLY A 15 10.06 26.66 -7.49
CA GLY A 15 11.01 27.61 -8.08
C GLY A 15 12.38 27.05 -8.52
N GLY A 16 12.50 25.77 -8.86
CA GLY A 16 13.72 25.23 -9.48
C GLY A 16 13.64 23.75 -9.84
N LYS A 17 14.14 23.39 -11.04
CA LYS A 17 14.36 22.01 -11.47
C LYS A 17 15.71 21.51 -10.92
N VAL A 18 15.70 20.38 -10.20
CA VAL A 18 16.92 19.60 -9.95
C VAL A 18 16.94 18.51 -11.02
N GLU A 19 17.92 18.53 -11.91
CA GLU A 19 17.90 17.72 -13.15
C GLU A 19 18.79 16.48 -13.06
N THR A 20 19.68 16.36 -12.06
CA THR A 20 20.57 15.20 -11.93
C THR A 20 20.78 14.71 -10.48
N LEU A 21 21.09 13.42 -10.34
CA LEU A 21 21.53 12.83 -9.07
C LEU A 21 22.80 13.51 -8.53
N ASP A 22 23.67 13.99 -9.42
CA ASP A 22 24.88 14.75 -9.06
C ASP A 22 24.57 16.13 -8.49
N GLU A 23 23.53 16.81 -8.99
CA GLU A 23 23.03 18.06 -8.42
C GLU A 23 22.34 17.83 -7.08
N MET A 24 21.60 16.73 -6.94
CA MET A 24 21.09 16.28 -5.65
C MET A 24 22.22 15.98 -4.67
N LEU A 25 23.26 15.24 -5.09
CA LEU A 25 24.43 14.93 -4.29
C LEU A 25 25.26 16.19 -3.98
N LYS A 26 25.27 17.20 -4.86
CA LYS A 26 25.89 18.51 -4.60
C LYS A 26 25.08 19.33 -3.60
N LEU A 27 23.77 19.44 -3.77
CA LEU A 27 22.86 20.04 -2.78
C LEU A 27 22.97 19.30 -1.43
N TRP A 28 23.17 17.98 -1.47
CA TRP A 28 23.36 17.13 -0.29
C TRP A 28 24.72 17.37 0.38
N LYS A 29 25.83 17.36 -0.37
CA LYS A 29 27.17 17.71 0.14
C LYS A 29 27.25 19.15 0.62
N SER A 30 26.56 20.08 -0.04
CA SER A 30 26.48 21.46 0.41
C SER A 30 25.61 21.62 1.65
N ASN A 31 24.75 20.66 1.99
CA ASN A 31 23.95 20.66 3.22
C ASN A 31 24.48 19.69 4.29
N SER A 32 25.51 18.88 3.99
CA SER A 32 26.07 17.91 4.94
C SER A 32 26.75 18.57 6.14
N HIS A 33 27.19 19.82 6.01
CA HIS A 33 27.66 20.64 7.14
C HIS A 33 26.53 21.03 8.13
N LEU A 34 25.26 21.03 7.69
CA LEU A 34 24.10 21.16 8.59
C LEU A 34 23.74 19.81 9.25
N LEU A 35 24.30 18.71 8.74
CA LEU A 35 24.27 17.37 9.35
C LEU A 35 25.56 17.05 10.11
N GLN A 36 26.53 17.97 10.18
CA GLN A 36 27.67 17.92 11.11
C GLN A 36 27.24 18.29 12.53
N ALA A 37 26.14 17.72 13.00
CA ALA A 37 25.97 17.57 14.43
C ALA A 37 27.04 16.56 14.87
N GLY A 38 28.07 17.07 15.53
CA GLY A 38 28.91 16.25 16.40
C GLY A 38 28.01 15.46 17.34
N ASP A 39 28.42 14.22 17.62
CA ASP A 39 27.71 13.23 18.42
C ASP A 39 26.45 12.66 17.75
N SER A 40 26.03 11.47 18.16
CA SER A 40 24.85 10.78 17.63
C SER A 40 23.62 11.69 17.61
N ILE A 41 22.75 11.56 16.61
CA ILE A 41 21.40 12.12 16.65
C ILE A 41 20.47 10.97 17.09
N PRO A 42 20.37 10.63 18.40
CA PRO A 42 19.52 9.55 18.89
C PRO A 42 18.06 9.69 18.43
N THR A 43 17.61 10.90 18.12
CA THR A 43 16.25 11.19 17.67
C THR A 43 15.89 10.62 16.30
N LEU A 44 16.83 10.28 15.41
CA LEU A 44 16.46 9.77 14.08
C LEU A 44 15.94 8.32 14.15
N ASP A 45 16.53 7.52 15.04
CA ASP A 45 16.05 6.17 15.35
C ASP A 45 14.70 6.22 16.07
N ASP A 46 14.54 7.17 17.00
CA ASP A 46 13.25 7.40 17.66
C ASP A 46 12.17 7.76 16.64
N LEU A 47 12.44 8.63 15.67
CA LEU A 47 11.51 8.94 14.58
C LEU A 47 11.15 7.73 13.70
N LEU A 48 12.13 6.87 13.40
CA LEU A 48 11.89 5.63 12.65
C LEU A 48 11.04 4.64 13.46
N LYS A 49 11.28 4.52 14.77
CA LYS A 49 10.45 3.71 15.67
C LYS A 49 9.06 4.31 15.84
N ASP A 50 8.95 5.63 15.90
CA ASP A 50 7.68 6.33 15.99
C ASP A 50 6.85 6.16 14.73
N SER A 51 7.48 6.07 13.55
CA SER A 51 6.77 5.71 12.31
C SER A 51 6.14 4.30 12.33
N LYS A 52 6.57 3.41 13.25
CA LYS A 52 5.89 2.13 13.49
C LYS A 52 4.67 2.27 14.41
N LYS A 53 4.71 3.21 15.36
CA LYS A 53 3.57 3.48 16.26
C LYS A 53 2.50 4.28 15.54
N ALA A 54 2.92 5.25 14.74
CA ALA A 54 2.11 6.12 13.93
C ALA A 54 2.39 5.82 12.45
N PRO A 55 1.66 4.86 11.83
CA PRO A 55 1.94 4.41 10.48
C PRO A 55 1.70 5.55 9.49
N THR A 56 2.78 6.03 8.88
CA THR A 56 2.76 7.14 7.91
C THR A 56 2.77 6.66 6.46
N ASN A 57 3.17 5.39 6.30
CA ASN A 57 3.17 4.70 5.02
C ASN A 57 2.80 3.22 5.20
N THR A 58 2.50 2.58 4.08
CA THR A 58 2.40 1.13 3.95
C THR A 58 3.28 0.70 2.80
N LYS A 59 4.31 -0.08 3.10
CA LYS A 59 5.25 -0.60 2.12
C LYS A 59 4.94 -2.06 1.87
N ILE A 60 4.67 -2.41 0.62
CA ILE A 60 4.36 -3.76 0.18
C ILE A 60 5.30 -4.11 -0.96
N ALA A 61 5.80 -5.35 -0.96
CA ALA A 61 6.52 -5.92 -2.09
C ALA A 61 5.88 -7.24 -2.47
N VAL A 62 5.47 -7.37 -3.72
CA VAL A 62 5.02 -8.65 -4.29
C VAL A 62 6.26 -9.51 -4.55
N VAL A 63 6.27 -10.72 -3.99
CA VAL A 63 7.39 -11.66 -4.10
C VAL A 63 6.90 -12.90 -4.85
N PRO A 64 7.51 -13.25 -6.01
CA PRO A 64 7.22 -14.52 -6.66
C PRO A 64 7.45 -15.69 -5.68
N LYS A 65 6.60 -16.73 -5.68
CA LYS A 65 6.81 -17.89 -4.78
C LYS A 65 8.13 -18.62 -5.07
N GLN A 66 8.60 -18.54 -6.31
CA GLN A 66 9.88 -19.08 -6.77
C GLN A 66 10.70 -17.96 -7.43
N PRO A 67 11.30 -17.06 -6.64
CA PRO A 67 12.08 -15.94 -7.18
C PRO A 67 13.38 -16.46 -7.80
N ASN A 68 13.75 -15.94 -8.96
CA ASN A 68 15.05 -16.21 -9.57
C ASN A 68 16.15 -15.28 -8.99
N ASP A 69 17.41 -15.46 -9.39
CA ASP A 69 18.52 -14.65 -8.87
C ASP A 69 18.35 -13.15 -9.16
N SER A 70 17.76 -12.80 -10.30
CA SER A 70 17.45 -11.40 -10.66
C SER A 70 16.42 -10.82 -9.70
N ASP A 71 15.34 -11.56 -9.40
CA ASP A 71 14.32 -11.14 -8.44
C ASP A 71 14.92 -10.93 -7.04
N LEU A 72 15.80 -11.84 -6.61
CA LEU A 72 16.48 -11.71 -5.32
C LEU A 72 17.38 -10.47 -5.27
N SER A 73 18.05 -10.13 -6.38
CA SER A 73 18.85 -8.90 -6.48
C SER A 73 17.98 -7.65 -6.39
N SER A 74 16.93 -7.54 -7.22
CA SER A 74 16.03 -6.39 -7.21
C SER A 74 15.30 -6.25 -5.87
N LEU A 75 14.92 -7.35 -5.21
CA LEU A 75 14.32 -7.30 -3.86
C LEU A 75 15.29 -6.74 -2.81
N ARG A 76 16.59 -7.04 -2.89
CA ARG A 76 17.60 -6.42 -2.02
C ARG A 76 17.72 -4.92 -2.31
N ASN A 77 17.71 -4.55 -3.59
CA ASN A 77 17.73 -3.15 -4.02
C ASN A 77 16.53 -2.37 -3.48
N ILE A 78 15.33 -2.94 -3.58
CA ILE A 78 14.09 -2.36 -3.06
C ILE A 78 14.16 -2.14 -1.55
N ARG A 79 14.74 -3.08 -0.79
CA ARG A 79 14.92 -2.89 0.66
C ARG A 79 15.90 -1.78 0.98
N LEU A 80 17.01 -1.68 0.25
CA LEU A 80 17.96 -0.59 0.41
C LEU A 80 17.34 0.77 0.04
N LEU A 81 16.56 0.81 -1.04
CA LEU A 81 15.81 1.99 -1.47
C LEU A 81 14.81 2.44 -0.39
N GLU A 82 14.06 1.50 0.19
CA GLU A 82 13.06 1.82 1.21
C GLU A 82 13.70 2.26 2.54
N ALA A 83 14.85 1.70 2.90
CA ALA A 83 15.65 2.17 4.02
C ALA A 83 16.16 3.60 3.78
N TYR A 84 16.65 3.89 2.57
CA TYR A 84 17.08 5.24 2.16
C TYR A 84 15.93 6.25 2.25
N ILE A 85 14.78 5.92 1.68
CA ILE A 85 13.58 6.78 1.69
C ILE A 85 13.19 7.10 3.12
N SER A 86 13.13 6.08 3.99
CA SER A 86 12.77 6.27 5.40
C SER A 86 13.81 7.09 6.17
N ALA A 87 15.11 6.81 6.01
CA ALA A 87 16.16 7.59 6.68
C ALA A 87 16.15 9.06 6.24
N SER A 88 16.00 9.31 4.94
CA SER A 88 15.89 10.66 4.36
C SER A 88 14.66 11.40 4.90
N THR A 89 13.51 10.71 4.95
CA THR A 89 12.26 11.26 5.48
C THR A 89 12.44 11.66 6.95
N SER A 90 12.97 10.77 7.78
CA SER A 90 13.23 11.06 9.20
C SER A 90 14.23 12.21 9.39
N ALA A 91 15.25 12.31 8.53
CA ALA A 91 16.21 13.41 8.59
C ALA A 91 15.56 14.77 8.30
N ILE A 92 14.69 14.84 7.28
CA ILE A 92 13.95 16.06 6.94
C ILE A 92 12.96 16.41 8.05
N LEU A 93 12.23 15.43 8.59
CA LEU A 93 11.31 15.65 9.71
C LEU A 93 12.03 16.15 10.95
N TYR A 94 13.18 15.57 11.29
CA TYR A 94 14.02 16.03 12.40
C TYR A 94 14.50 17.47 12.18
N LYS A 95 14.96 17.81 10.98
CA LYS A 95 15.37 19.19 10.66
C LYS A 95 14.23 20.19 10.87
N ASN A 96 13.00 19.81 10.49
CA ASN A 96 11.82 20.66 10.62
C ASN A 96 11.28 20.71 12.05
N ASN A 97 11.54 19.69 12.87
CA ASN A 97 11.19 19.64 14.28
C ASN A 97 12.30 18.96 15.12
N PRO A 98 13.39 19.68 15.49
CA PRO A 98 14.53 19.08 16.17
C PRO A 98 14.24 18.60 17.59
N LYS A 99 13.12 19.02 18.19
CA LYS A 99 12.69 18.60 19.52
C LYS A 99 12.03 17.22 19.52
N GLY A 100 11.70 16.68 18.34
CA GLY A 100 10.94 15.45 18.19
C GLY A 100 9.43 15.68 18.31
N TRP A 101 8.68 14.58 18.20
CA TRP A 101 7.22 14.55 18.22
C TRP A 101 6.74 13.75 19.43
N ASP A 102 5.74 14.26 20.16
CA ASP A 102 5.05 13.45 21.16
C ASP A 102 3.93 12.65 20.50
N ILE A 103 4.24 11.44 20.04
CA ILE A 103 3.25 10.54 19.43
C ILE A 103 2.19 10.07 20.45
N GLY A 104 2.44 10.23 21.75
CA GLY A 104 1.43 10.02 22.78
C GLY A 104 0.36 11.11 22.82
N ASN A 105 0.65 12.29 22.28
CA ASN A 105 -0.30 13.37 22.09
C ASN A 105 -1.06 13.18 20.75
N PRO A 106 -2.40 13.03 20.78
CA PRO A 106 -3.18 12.78 19.58
C PRO A 106 -3.07 13.82 18.45
N ALA A 107 -2.86 15.10 18.79
CA ALA A 107 -2.73 16.16 17.80
C ALA A 107 -1.34 16.17 17.16
N GLU A 108 -0.29 15.97 17.96
CA GLU A 108 1.08 15.85 17.44
C GLU A 108 1.25 14.56 16.62
N ALA A 109 0.61 13.45 17.01
CA ALA A 109 0.60 12.23 16.23
C ALA A 109 -0.05 12.42 14.84
N ALA A 110 -1.17 13.16 14.76
CA ALA A 110 -1.85 13.43 13.50
C ALA A 110 -1.00 14.31 12.56
N ASP A 111 -0.35 15.34 13.12
CA ASP A 111 0.55 16.22 12.38
C ASP A 111 1.83 15.48 11.94
N PHE A 112 2.38 14.61 12.79
CA PHE A 112 3.50 13.72 12.43
C PHE A 112 3.16 12.81 11.25
N ILE A 113 2.01 12.11 11.30
CA ILE A 113 1.59 11.21 10.21
C ILE A 113 1.49 11.96 8.89
N THR A 114 0.80 13.09 8.92
CA THR A 114 0.56 13.92 7.73
C THR A 114 1.87 14.42 7.12
N LYS A 115 2.71 15.07 7.94
CA LYS A 115 4.00 15.60 7.46
C LYS A 115 4.95 14.50 7.01
N SER A 116 4.92 13.35 7.65
CA SER A 116 5.77 12.21 7.29
C SER A 116 5.36 11.62 5.94
N ALA A 117 4.06 11.39 5.72
CA ALA A 117 3.55 10.94 4.42
C ALA A 117 3.91 11.94 3.30
N ASP A 118 3.73 13.24 3.53
CA ASP A 118 4.05 14.30 2.57
C ASP A 118 5.56 14.37 2.27
N THR A 119 6.38 14.29 3.32
CA THR A 119 7.84 14.32 3.20
C THR A 119 8.34 13.10 2.43
N GLN A 120 7.81 11.92 2.75
CA GLN A 120 8.19 10.71 2.07
C GLN A 120 7.78 10.71 0.60
N PHE A 121 6.56 11.17 0.30
CA PHE A 121 6.10 11.34 -1.07
C PHE A 121 7.04 12.27 -1.86
N ARG A 122 7.49 13.39 -1.27
CA ARG A 122 8.49 14.28 -1.88
C ARG A 122 9.85 13.62 -2.06
N VAL A 123 10.36 12.92 -1.05
CA VAL A 123 11.63 12.17 -1.15
C VAL A 123 11.59 11.20 -2.33
N ILE A 124 10.47 10.50 -2.52
CA ILE A 124 10.32 9.54 -3.60
C ILE A 124 10.20 10.23 -4.97
N THR A 125 9.30 11.20 -5.09
CA THR A 125 8.97 11.80 -6.40
C THR A 125 9.96 12.85 -6.88
N GLN A 126 10.66 13.53 -5.97
CA GLN A 126 11.60 14.60 -6.28
C GLN A 126 13.04 14.22 -5.96
N GLY A 127 13.25 13.32 -4.99
CA GLY A 127 14.57 12.93 -4.53
C GLY A 127 15.17 11.72 -5.24
N LEU A 128 14.40 11.03 -6.09
CA LEU A 128 14.86 9.80 -6.74
C LEU A 128 14.60 9.74 -8.26
N PRO A 129 14.60 10.85 -9.03
CA PRO A 129 14.16 10.83 -10.43
C PRO A 129 15.05 9.97 -11.35
N SER A 130 16.32 9.74 -10.99
CA SER A 130 17.23 8.87 -11.76
C SER A 130 17.03 7.38 -11.50
N VAL A 131 16.43 7.05 -10.36
CA VAL A 131 16.18 5.67 -9.90
C VAL A 131 14.73 5.27 -10.17
N LEU A 132 13.81 6.21 -9.97
CA LEU A 132 12.37 6.04 -10.11
C LEU A 132 11.88 7.00 -11.20
N ASN A 133 11.64 6.45 -12.39
CA ASN A 133 11.09 7.21 -13.50
C ASN A 133 9.56 7.14 -13.48
N PHE A 134 8.94 8.16 -12.91
CA PHE A 134 7.49 8.29 -12.81
C PHE A 134 6.84 8.70 -14.12
N GLY A 135 5.79 7.97 -14.50
CA GLY A 135 4.85 8.41 -15.52
C GLY A 135 3.91 9.52 -15.03
N PRO A 136 2.92 9.91 -15.86
CA PRO A 136 1.87 10.83 -15.44
C PRO A 136 1.12 10.31 -14.21
N ALA A 137 0.78 11.23 -13.31
CA ALA A 137 -0.08 10.92 -12.17
C ALA A 137 -1.54 10.81 -12.60
N VAL A 138 -2.29 9.89 -11.99
CA VAL A 138 -3.75 9.84 -12.11
C VAL A 138 -4.37 10.27 -10.79
N SER A 139 -5.19 11.32 -10.81
CA SER A 139 -5.98 11.73 -9.66
C SER A 139 -7.32 11.00 -9.67
N GLN A 140 -7.67 10.38 -8.55
CA GLN A 140 -8.90 9.64 -8.37
C GLN A 140 -9.55 9.99 -7.03
N SER A 141 -10.86 9.75 -6.95
CA SER A 141 -11.62 9.92 -5.72
C SER A 141 -12.39 8.64 -5.41
N PHE A 142 -12.26 8.17 -4.18
CA PHE A 142 -13.07 7.12 -3.60
C PHE A 142 -14.09 7.76 -2.67
N ASN A 143 -15.28 8.01 -3.20
CA ASN A 143 -16.41 8.62 -2.49
C ASN A 143 -17.58 7.65 -2.54
N LYS A 144 -17.70 6.77 -1.54
CA LYS A 144 -18.72 5.72 -1.51
C LYS A 144 -19.37 5.63 -0.14
N GLN A 145 -20.65 5.27 -0.15
CA GLN A 145 -21.31 4.77 1.04
C GLN A 145 -21.07 3.25 1.12
N VAL A 146 -20.39 2.80 2.15
CA VAL A 146 -20.00 1.39 2.32
C VAL A 146 -20.30 0.92 3.73
N THR A 147 -20.54 -0.38 3.92
CA THR A 147 -20.57 -0.91 5.29
C THR A 147 -19.15 -0.91 5.85
N THR A 148 -19.02 -0.76 7.17
CA THR A 148 -17.71 -0.86 7.82
C THR A 148 -17.05 -2.24 7.64
N ALA A 149 -17.86 -3.29 7.45
CA ALA A 149 -17.38 -4.65 7.18
C ALA A 149 -16.78 -4.78 5.77
N ASP A 150 -17.36 -4.10 4.78
CA ASP A 150 -16.92 -4.18 3.37
C ASP A 150 -15.85 -3.14 3.02
N LEU A 151 -15.60 -2.15 3.89
CA LEU A 151 -14.73 -1.01 3.60
C LEU A 151 -13.33 -1.44 3.14
N HIS A 152 -12.71 -2.41 3.83
CA HIS A 152 -11.38 -2.91 3.45
C HIS A 152 -11.39 -3.53 2.05
N PHE A 153 -12.37 -4.37 1.76
CA PHE A 153 -12.51 -5.03 0.46
C PHE A 153 -12.74 -4.00 -0.66
N GLU A 154 -13.65 -3.05 -0.45
CA GLU A 154 -13.92 -1.96 -1.40
C GLU A 154 -12.69 -1.08 -1.64
N PHE A 155 -11.92 -0.79 -0.58
CA PHE A 155 -10.67 -0.05 -0.67
C PHE A 155 -9.59 -0.81 -1.44
N LEU A 156 -9.37 -2.08 -1.14
CA LEU A 156 -8.41 -2.93 -1.84
C LEU A 156 -8.77 -3.08 -3.32
N ASN A 157 -10.04 -3.34 -3.63
CA ASN A 157 -10.49 -3.38 -5.01
C ASN A 157 -10.34 -2.02 -5.70
N GLY A 158 -10.59 -0.91 -5.00
CA GLY A 158 -10.40 0.43 -5.54
C GLY A 158 -8.95 0.70 -5.97
N LEU A 159 -7.97 0.35 -5.13
CA LEU A 159 -6.56 0.62 -5.40
C LEU A 159 -5.90 -0.45 -6.30
N PHE A 160 -6.31 -1.71 -6.17
CA PHE A 160 -5.59 -2.84 -6.75
C PHE A 160 -6.37 -3.61 -7.83
N ALA A 161 -7.54 -3.13 -8.27
CA ALA A 161 -8.33 -3.81 -9.31
C ALA A 161 -7.54 -4.15 -10.58
N ASP A 162 -6.63 -3.27 -11.01
CA ASP A 162 -5.85 -3.47 -12.25
C ASP A 162 -4.90 -4.68 -12.20
N PHE A 163 -4.60 -5.19 -11.00
CA PHE A 163 -3.71 -6.33 -10.83
C PHE A 163 -4.44 -7.67 -10.91
N ASN A 164 -5.77 -7.68 -10.79
CA ASN A 164 -6.59 -8.89 -10.80
C ASN A 164 -6.08 -9.97 -9.83
N PHE A 165 -5.70 -9.56 -8.61
CA PHE A 165 -5.15 -10.45 -7.59
C PHE A 165 -6.13 -11.57 -7.21
N SER A 166 -5.60 -12.77 -6.96
CA SER A 166 -6.35 -13.83 -6.30
C SER A 166 -6.83 -13.43 -4.90
N LYS A 167 -7.82 -14.19 -4.42
CA LYS A 167 -8.39 -14.04 -3.07
C LYS A 167 -7.33 -14.17 -1.97
N ASP A 168 -6.32 -15.02 -2.17
CA ASP A 168 -5.24 -15.22 -1.19
C ASP A 168 -4.39 -13.96 -1.04
N ILE A 169 -4.00 -13.33 -2.16
CA ILE A 169 -3.25 -12.07 -2.17
C ILE A 169 -4.08 -10.94 -1.56
N LEU A 170 -5.37 -10.84 -1.92
CA LEU A 170 -6.27 -9.85 -1.31
C LEU A 170 -6.41 -10.07 0.20
N SER A 171 -6.40 -11.32 0.67
CA SER A 171 -6.40 -11.64 2.10
C SER A 171 -5.09 -11.22 2.80
N GLU A 172 -3.94 -11.41 2.15
CA GLU A 172 -2.65 -10.94 2.69
C GLU A 172 -2.62 -9.39 2.78
N LEU A 173 -3.10 -8.70 1.73
CA LEU A 173 -3.23 -7.25 1.71
C LEU A 173 -4.21 -6.73 2.77
N ASP A 174 -5.34 -7.41 2.98
CA ASP A 174 -6.28 -7.09 4.06
C ASP A 174 -5.61 -7.23 5.43
N GLY A 175 -4.78 -8.27 5.63
CA GLY A 175 -3.95 -8.43 6.82
C GLY A 175 -3.01 -7.24 7.07
N VAL A 176 -2.47 -6.63 6.01
CA VAL A 176 -1.64 -5.41 6.12
C VAL A 176 -2.50 -4.21 6.54
N LEU A 177 -3.65 -4.00 5.91
CA LEU A 177 -4.57 -2.91 6.26
C LEU A 177 -5.09 -3.02 7.70
N ASN A 178 -5.38 -4.24 8.16
CA ASN A 178 -5.75 -4.51 9.54
C ASN A 178 -4.69 -3.99 10.53
N LYS A 179 -3.40 -4.24 10.26
CA LYS A 179 -2.31 -3.74 11.11
C LYS A 179 -2.24 -2.21 11.12
N VAL A 180 -2.40 -1.58 9.95
CA VAL A 180 -2.42 -0.11 9.84
C VAL A 180 -3.59 0.46 10.65
N ARG A 181 -4.79 -0.11 10.49
CA ARG A 181 -5.96 0.28 11.27
C ARG A 181 -5.70 0.16 12.77
N ASP A 182 -5.21 -0.98 13.24
CA ASP A 182 -5.00 -1.24 14.66
C ASP A 182 -3.99 -0.24 15.27
N SER A 183 -2.93 0.08 14.53
CA SER A 183 -1.98 1.12 14.91
C SER A 183 -2.63 2.51 14.97
N LEU A 184 -3.44 2.90 13.98
CA LEU A 184 -4.11 4.20 13.96
C LEU A 184 -5.18 4.32 15.07
N GLU A 185 -5.92 3.24 15.34
CA GLU A 185 -6.92 3.19 16.42
C GLU A 185 -6.27 3.45 17.77
N ALA A 186 -5.09 2.86 18.02
CA ALA A 186 -4.36 3.00 19.27
C ALA A 186 -3.93 4.46 19.58
N LEU A 187 -3.70 5.28 18.55
CA LEU A 187 -3.23 6.66 18.70
C LEU A 187 -4.34 7.63 19.12
N LYS A 188 -5.61 7.26 18.92
CA LYS A 188 -6.78 8.11 19.23
C LYS A 188 -6.63 9.54 18.70
N LEU A 189 -6.13 9.65 17.47
CA LEU A 189 -5.76 10.91 16.81
C LEU A 189 -6.81 12.01 17.00
N SER A 190 -6.34 13.26 17.04
CA SER A 190 -7.20 14.44 17.12
C SER A 190 -6.72 15.53 16.16
N TRP A 191 -7.63 16.38 15.72
CA TRP A 191 -7.38 17.42 14.71
C TRP A 191 -7.89 18.75 15.23
N SER A 192 -7.25 19.82 14.79
CA SER A 192 -7.70 21.18 15.10
C SER A 192 -8.94 21.59 14.30
N ASP A 193 -9.14 21.01 13.11
CA ASP A 193 -10.25 21.33 12.20
C ASP A 193 -10.77 20.08 11.45
N GLN A 194 -12.10 20.01 11.26
CA GLN A 194 -12.83 19.01 10.48
C GLN A 194 -12.51 18.99 8.97
N THR A 195 -11.90 20.06 8.45
CA THR A 195 -11.46 20.13 7.05
C THR A 195 -10.16 19.39 6.77
N GLN A 196 -9.40 19.01 7.81
CA GLN A 196 -8.11 18.35 7.66
C GLN A 196 -8.26 16.92 7.12
N THR A 197 -7.26 16.48 6.36
CA THR A 197 -7.13 15.10 5.88
C THR A 197 -6.04 14.38 6.66
N LEU A 198 -6.20 13.08 6.82
CA LEU A 198 -5.11 12.20 7.20
C LEU A 198 -4.43 11.74 5.90
N ASN A 199 -3.19 12.15 5.70
CA ASN A 199 -2.42 11.74 4.54
C ASN A 199 -1.72 10.42 4.83
N HIS A 200 -1.70 9.51 3.85
CA HIS A 200 -1.04 8.21 3.97
C HIS A 200 -0.44 7.81 2.63
N LEU A 201 0.74 7.20 2.65
CA LEU A 201 1.41 6.74 1.43
C LEU A 201 1.42 5.22 1.35
N VAL A 202 0.93 4.63 0.26
CA VAL A 202 1.11 3.21 -0.03
C VAL A 202 2.17 3.05 -1.12
N SER A 203 3.30 2.45 -0.77
CA SER A 203 4.35 2.04 -1.72
C SER A 203 4.17 0.58 -2.07
N PHE A 204 3.85 0.29 -3.32
CA PHE A 204 3.59 -1.06 -3.81
C PHE A 204 4.62 -1.45 -4.88
N HIS A 205 5.60 -2.26 -4.49
CA HIS A 205 6.61 -2.81 -5.40
C HIS A 205 6.12 -4.11 -6.00
N TYR A 206 6.24 -4.26 -7.32
CA TYR A 206 5.78 -5.45 -8.01
C TYR A 206 6.63 -5.77 -9.25
N PRO A 207 6.90 -7.06 -9.50
CA PRO A 207 7.56 -7.51 -10.73
C PRO A 207 6.58 -7.54 -11.89
N VAL A 208 7.05 -7.23 -13.09
CA VAL A 208 6.31 -7.37 -14.34
C VAL A 208 7.15 -8.21 -15.29
N LYS A 209 6.58 -9.29 -15.84
CA LYS A 209 7.33 -10.18 -16.74
C LYS A 209 7.72 -9.45 -18.02
N VAL A 210 9.01 -9.48 -18.36
CA VAL A 210 9.51 -8.95 -19.63
C VAL A 210 9.16 -9.96 -20.74
N MET A 211 8.48 -9.47 -21.78
CA MET A 211 7.94 -10.30 -22.85
C MET A 211 9.02 -11.22 -23.45
N ASN A 212 8.70 -12.52 -23.55
CA ASN A 212 9.58 -13.56 -24.09
C ASN A 212 10.92 -13.75 -23.34
N THR A 213 10.98 -13.41 -22.05
CA THR A 213 12.14 -13.68 -21.20
C THR A 213 11.70 -14.24 -19.85
N GLU A 214 12.64 -14.76 -19.07
CA GLU A 214 12.41 -15.11 -17.65
C GLU A 214 12.75 -13.96 -16.68
N LEU A 215 13.04 -12.77 -17.21
CA LEU A 215 13.37 -11.60 -16.42
C LEU A 215 12.11 -10.83 -16.05
N ASN A 216 12.15 -10.19 -14.88
CA ASN A 216 11.11 -9.30 -14.40
C ASN A 216 11.62 -7.86 -14.35
N ASP A 217 10.84 -6.94 -14.89
CA ASP A 217 11.02 -5.51 -14.67
C ASP A 217 10.28 -5.13 -13.39
N TRP A 218 11.00 -4.60 -12.41
CA TRP A 218 10.41 -4.15 -11.16
C TRP A 218 9.83 -2.74 -11.28
N LYS A 219 8.63 -2.57 -10.73
CA LYS A 219 7.90 -1.30 -10.72
C LYS A 219 7.51 -0.91 -9.31
N LEU A 220 7.35 0.40 -9.11
CA LEU A 220 6.78 0.98 -7.92
C LEU A 220 5.48 1.69 -8.30
N ARG A 221 4.36 1.30 -7.70
CA ARG A 221 3.12 2.06 -7.71
C ARG A 221 2.95 2.77 -6.37
N LEU A 222 2.74 4.08 -6.40
CA LEU A 222 2.48 4.89 -5.22
C LEU A 222 1.03 5.31 -5.21
N PHE A 223 0.33 5.05 -4.11
CA PHE A 223 -0.94 5.66 -3.83
C PHE A 223 -0.74 6.68 -2.70
N TYR A 224 -0.78 7.96 -3.05
CA TYR A 224 -0.74 9.04 -2.06
C TYR A 224 -2.18 9.42 -1.71
N LEU A 225 -2.61 8.99 -0.54
CA LEU A 225 -3.98 9.04 -0.06
C LEU A 225 -4.20 10.29 0.79
N GLN A 226 -5.37 10.91 0.62
CA GLN A 226 -5.86 12.02 1.43
C GLN A 226 -7.25 11.62 1.95
N VAL A 227 -7.27 11.03 3.15
CA VAL A 227 -8.49 10.51 3.76
C VAL A 227 -9.17 11.61 4.57
N ASN A 228 -10.46 11.85 4.33
CA ASN A 228 -11.19 12.85 5.09
C ASN A 228 -11.26 12.49 6.59
N GLN A 229 -11.28 13.51 7.47
CA GLN A 229 -11.33 13.30 8.92
C GLN A 229 -12.48 12.38 9.35
N HIS A 230 -13.68 12.58 8.81
CA HIS A 230 -14.80 11.73 9.17
C HIS A 230 -14.56 10.28 8.74
N SER A 231 -14.01 10.09 7.54
CA SER A 231 -13.79 8.78 6.92
C SER A 231 -12.73 7.93 7.62
N TRP A 232 -11.61 8.51 8.08
CA TRP A 232 -10.67 7.73 8.88
C TRP A 232 -11.27 7.36 10.24
N ARG A 233 -12.05 8.26 10.86
CA ARG A 233 -12.61 8.03 12.21
C ARG A 233 -13.52 6.82 12.21
N VAL A 234 -14.39 6.75 11.20
CA VAL A 234 -15.31 5.63 11.03
C VAL A 234 -14.58 4.35 10.60
N SER A 235 -13.48 4.46 9.84
CA SER A 235 -12.72 3.28 9.40
C SER A 235 -11.93 2.61 10.52
N VAL A 236 -11.43 3.38 11.50
CA VAL A 236 -10.71 2.81 12.65
C VAL A 236 -11.63 2.40 13.80
N GLY A 237 -12.78 3.06 13.96
CA GLY A 237 -13.62 2.91 15.16
C GLY A 237 -14.50 1.66 15.24
N LYS A 238 -14.55 0.82 14.19
CA LYS A 238 -15.24 -0.50 14.05
C LYS A 238 -16.64 -0.73 14.67
N SER A 239 -17.27 0.27 15.27
CA SER A 239 -18.35 0.08 16.24
C SER A 239 -19.75 0.12 15.64
N SER A 240 -19.90 0.27 14.32
CA SER A 240 -21.22 0.21 13.68
C SER A 240 -21.20 -0.69 12.46
N ILE A 241 -22.08 -1.69 12.42
CA ILE A 241 -22.47 -2.45 11.21
C ILE A 241 -23.21 -1.54 10.19
N GLY A 242 -23.37 -0.25 10.52
CA GLY A 242 -23.99 0.74 9.65
C GLY A 242 -23.18 1.08 8.41
N LYS A 243 -23.89 1.58 7.41
CA LYS A 243 -23.29 2.23 6.24
C LYS A 243 -22.65 3.54 6.67
N VAL A 244 -21.44 3.80 6.20
CA VAL A 244 -20.68 5.02 6.45
C VAL A 244 -20.32 5.67 5.12
N ASP A 245 -20.33 7.00 5.09
CA ASP A 245 -19.87 7.75 3.93
C ASP A 245 -18.35 7.89 4.01
N PHE A 246 -17.65 7.11 3.19
CA PHE A 246 -16.20 7.13 3.09
C PHE A 246 -15.76 7.99 1.90
N LYS A 247 -14.90 8.97 2.17
CA LYS A 247 -14.38 9.96 1.23
C LYS A 247 -12.88 10.03 1.33
N MET A 248 -12.24 9.81 0.18
CA MET A 248 -10.80 9.88 0.03
C MET A 248 -10.47 10.36 -1.38
N ASN A 249 -9.53 11.27 -1.50
CA ASN A 249 -8.86 11.54 -2.76
C ASN A 249 -7.52 10.82 -2.74
N TYR A 250 -7.05 10.36 -3.91
CA TYR A 250 -5.71 9.84 -4.01
C TYR A 250 -5.09 10.14 -5.37
N PHE A 251 -3.76 10.13 -5.36
CA PHE A 251 -2.95 10.23 -6.55
C PHE A 251 -2.21 8.91 -6.75
N ASP A 252 -2.37 8.35 -7.93
CA ASP A 252 -1.75 7.11 -8.35
C ASP A 252 -0.58 7.41 -9.30
N TYR A 253 0.61 7.00 -8.89
CA TYR A 253 1.84 7.15 -9.65
C TYR A 253 2.43 5.78 -9.94
N VAL A 254 2.81 5.55 -11.19
CA VAL A 254 3.56 4.35 -11.58
C VAL A 254 4.96 4.76 -12.00
N SER A 255 5.96 4.10 -11.43
CA SER A 255 7.37 4.26 -11.77
C SER A 255 7.97 2.96 -12.24
N ASN A 256 8.85 3.05 -13.23
CA ASN A 256 9.80 1.97 -13.52
C ASN A 256 10.99 2.11 -12.58
N PHE A 257 11.45 1.00 -12.00
CA PHE A 257 12.65 0.99 -11.17
C PHE A 257 13.88 0.77 -12.07
N ASN A 258 14.83 1.71 -12.02
CA ASN A 258 16.06 1.61 -12.80
C ASN A 258 17.15 0.92 -11.96
N ASP A 259 17.11 -0.42 -11.95
CA ASP A 259 18.08 -1.24 -11.22
C ASP A 259 19.52 -0.86 -11.54
N GLY A 260 19.85 -0.66 -12.83
CA GLY A 260 21.21 -0.32 -13.25
C GLY A 260 21.71 1.06 -12.78
N GLN A 261 20.82 2.04 -12.54
CA GLN A 261 21.19 3.30 -11.90
C GLN A 261 21.28 3.15 -10.38
N PHE A 262 20.40 2.35 -9.79
CA PHE A 262 20.44 2.08 -8.36
C PHE A 262 21.72 1.35 -7.95
N GLU A 263 22.09 0.30 -8.67
CA GLU A 263 23.29 -0.51 -8.44
C GLU A 263 24.57 0.33 -8.45
N ARG A 264 24.71 1.26 -9.40
CA ARG A 264 25.87 2.18 -9.46
C ARG A 264 26.00 3.09 -8.23
N ASN A 265 24.91 3.26 -7.48
CA ASN A 265 24.84 4.17 -6.33
C ASN A 265 24.65 3.44 -4.99
N GLN A 266 24.62 2.10 -4.97
CA GLN A 266 24.38 1.31 -3.75
C GLN A 266 25.31 1.70 -2.59
N ASP A 267 26.62 1.74 -2.83
CA ASP A 267 27.62 2.10 -1.81
C ASP A 267 27.38 3.51 -1.27
N THR A 268 27.01 4.46 -2.15
CA THR A 268 26.73 5.85 -1.75
C THR A 268 25.48 5.91 -0.88
N ILE A 269 24.43 5.17 -1.26
CA ILE A 269 23.17 5.09 -0.52
C ILE A 269 23.38 4.44 0.85
N GLN A 270 24.12 3.34 0.91
CA GLN A 270 24.43 2.64 2.15
C GLN A 270 25.26 3.52 3.09
N ASN A 271 26.33 4.14 2.59
CA ASN A 271 27.14 5.08 3.37
C ASN A 271 26.30 6.25 3.88
N TYR A 272 25.31 6.71 3.12
CA TYR A 272 24.40 7.76 3.58
C TYR A 272 23.52 7.29 4.75
N ILE A 273 22.88 6.12 4.63
CA ILE A 273 22.07 5.54 5.71
C ILE A 273 22.94 5.36 6.97
N ASP A 274 24.15 4.84 6.81
CA ASP A 274 25.09 4.63 7.90
C ASP A 274 25.49 5.95 8.56
N SER A 275 25.74 7.00 7.76
CA SER A 275 26.08 8.33 8.26
C SER A 275 24.94 9.01 9.03
N LEU A 276 23.69 8.85 8.56
CA LEU A 276 22.52 9.45 9.21
C LEU A 276 22.16 8.75 10.51
N THR A 277 22.24 7.41 10.52
CA THR A 277 21.64 6.60 11.57
C THR A 277 22.65 6.08 12.58
N LYS A 278 23.93 5.97 12.19
CA LYS A 278 25.03 5.37 12.97
C LYS A 278 24.79 3.91 13.42
N GLN A 279 23.69 3.28 13.01
CA GLN A 279 23.33 1.89 13.35
C GLN A 279 23.62 0.90 12.21
N GLY A 280 23.93 1.41 11.02
CA GLY A 280 24.13 0.59 9.84
C GLY A 280 22.83 0.26 9.11
N PHE A 281 22.92 -0.04 7.82
CA PHE A 281 21.80 -0.48 6.99
C PHE A 281 20.94 -1.60 7.61
N GLU A 282 21.55 -2.65 8.17
CA GLU A 282 20.81 -3.83 8.68
C GLU A 282 19.81 -3.47 9.80
N ALA A 283 20.14 -2.49 10.64
CA ALA A 283 19.24 -2.04 11.70
C ALA A 283 18.02 -1.32 11.12
N ILE A 284 18.25 -0.46 10.12
CA ILE A 284 17.22 0.34 9.45
C ILE A 284 16.35 -0.52 8.56
N GLU A 285 16.93 -1.51 7.87
CA GLU A 285 16.20 -2.49 7.06
C GLU A 285 15.12 -3.17 7.90
N LYS A 286 15.42 -3.63 9.13
CA LYS A 286 14.43 -4.24 10.04
C LYS A 286 13.27 -3.31 10.42
N LEU A 287 13.46 -2.00 10.32
CA LEU A 287 12.43 -1.01 10.59
C LEU A 287 11.59 -0.67 9.36
N THR A 288 12.16 -0.84 8.17
CA THR A 288 11.67 -0.22 6.93
C THR A 288 11.38 -1.23 5.82
N THR A 289 11.65 -2.51 6.05
CA THR A 289 11.40 -3.62 5.11
C THR A 289 9.93 -3.65 4.70
N PRO A 290 9.62 -3.65 3.39
CA PRO A 290 8.27 -3.85 2.90
C PRO A 290 7.67 -5.17 3.37
N VAL A 291 6.37 -5.18 3.61
CA VAL A 291 5.64 -6.43 3.83
C VAL A 291 5.64 -7.24 2.53
N ALA A 292 6.22 -8.43 2.58
CA ALA A 292 6.22 -9.34 1.45
C ALA A 292 4.85 -9.99 1.29
N VAL A 293 4.29 -9.91 0.08
CA VAL A 293 3.06 -10.60 -0.31
C VAL A 293 3.41 -11.61 -1.40
N LYS A 294 3.16 -12.90 -1.15
CA LYS A 294 3.64 -13.97 -2.05
C LYS A 294 2.66 -14.23 -3.19
N THR A 295 3.16 -14.42 -4.40
CA THR A 295 2.32 -14.71 -5.56
C THR A 295 2.89 -15.78 -6.49
N ASP A 296 2.02 -16.62 -7.05
CA ASP A 296 2.32 -17.46 -8.23
C ASP A 296 1.94 -16.75 -9.53
N GLU A 297 1.22 -15.63 -9.43
CA GLU A 297 0.68 -14.91 -10.57
C GLU A 297 1.79 -14.08 -11.23
N THR A 298 1.94 -14.27 -12.53
CA THR A 298 2.70 -13.34 -13.35
C THR A 298 1.85 -12.10 -13.54
N LEU A 299 2.26 -10.99 -12.94
CA LEU A 299 1.61 -9.71 -13.16
C LEU A 299 1.95 -9.25 -14.57
N ASN A 300 0.99 -9.43 -15.48
CA ASN A 300 1.06 -8.82 -16.80
C ASN A 300 1.14 -7.30 -16.62
N GLN A 301 1.90 -6.61 -17.50
CA GLN A 301 2.14 -5.17 -17.44
C GLN A 301 0.90 -4.46 -16.92
N GLY A 302 0.93 -4.06 -15.63
CA GLY A 302 -0.23 -3.52 -14.93
C GLY A 302 -0.89 -2.53 -15.87
N GLY A 303 -2.09 -2.89 -16.33
CA GLY A 303 -2.70 -2.22 -17.48
C GLY A 303 -2.58 -0.72 -17.25
N ALA A 304 -2.09 0.03 -18.25
CA ALA A 304 -2.07 1.48 -18.19
C ALA A 304 -3.37 1.92 -17.54
N PRO A 305 -3.32 2.75 -16.46
CA PRO A 305 -4.45 2.97 -15.56
C PRO A 305 -5.67 3.15 -16.44
N ASN A 306 -6.56 2.16 -16.42
CA ASN A 306 -7.67 2.20 -17.34
C ASN A 306 -8.38 3.51 -16.99
N LEU A 307 -8.36 4.47 -17.91
CA LEU A 307 -9.29 5.59 -17.94
C LEU A 307 -10.66 4.96 -18.14
N ARG A 308 -11.16 4.25 -17.12
CA ARG A 308 -12.58 4.02 -16.91
C ARG A 308 -13.13 5.40 -16.57
N LEU A 309 -13.27 6.23 -17.60
CA LEU A 309 -14.44 7.09 -17.77
C LEU A 309 -15.59 6.32 -17.17
N ALA A 310 -16.17 6.82 -16.08
CA ALA A 310 -17.27 6.21 -15.34
C ALA A 310 -18.12 5.32 -16.25
N VAL A 311 -17.75 4.04 -16.34
CA VAL A 311 -18.51 3.08 -17.14
C VAL A 311 -19.74 2.89 -16.28
N LYS A 312 -20.85 3.48 -16.71
CA LYS A 312 -22.18 3.08 -16.24
C LYS A 312 -22.14 1.55 -16.20
N SER A 313 -22.22 1.00 -14.99
CA SER A 313 -22.27 -0.42 -14.72
C SER A 313 -23.10 -1.13 -15.79
N ASP A 314 -22.50 -2.06 -16.53
CA ASP A 314 -23.24 -3.04 -17.34
C ASP A 314 -24.20 -3.77 -16.38
N PRO A 315 -25.54 -3.72 -16.59
CA PRO A 315 -26.53 -4.17 -15.62
C PRO A 315 -26.75 -5.68 -15.70
N ARG A 316 -25.70 -6.47 -15.52
CA ARG A 316 -25.81 -7.93 -15.35
C ARG A 316 -25.42 -8.35 -13.93
N SER A 317 -25.77 -7.52 -12.96
CA SER A 317 -25.80 -7.91 -11.55
C SER A 317 -27.00 -8.79 -11.30
N PHE A 318 -26.79 -9.96 -10.68
CA PHE A 318 -27.87 -10.71 -10.07
C PHE A 318 -28.65 -9.80 -9.11
N THR A 319 -29.98 -9.83 -9.16
CA THR A 319 -30.80 -9.13 -8.17
C THR A 319 -30.55 -9.73 -6.78
N ASP A 320 -30.83 -8.99 -5.72
CA ASP A 320 -30.65 -9.51 -4.36
C ASP A 320 -31.60 -10.69 -4.08
N GLU A 321 -32.73 -10.78 -4.79
CA GLU A 321 -33.61 -11.96 -4.80
C GLU A 321 -32.99 -13.15 -5.52
N GLU A 322 -32.33 -12.95 -6.67
CA GLU A 322 -31.60 -14.03 -7.37
C GLU A 322 -30.43 -14.55 -6.54
N LYS A 323 -29.71 -13.66 -5.83
CA LYS A 323 -28.65 -14.06 -4.90
C LYS A 323 -29.23 -14.84 -3.71
N ALA A 324 -30.37 -14.41 -3.17
CA ALA A 324 -31.03 -15.09 -2.06
C ALA A 324 -31.58 -16.48 -2.48
N GLU A 325 -32.07 -16.63 -3.72
CA GLU A 325 -32.52 -17.92 -4.27
C GLU A 325 -31.35 -18.88 -4.51
N ILE A 326 -30.22 -18.38 -4.99
CA ILE A 326 -28.99 -19.18 -5.19
C ILE A 326 -28.38 -19.61 -3.85
N ILE A 327 -28.41 -18.74 -2.83
CA ILE A 327 -27.68 -18.98 -1.57
C ILE A 327 -28.56 -19.65 -0.49
N GLY A 328 -29.87 -19.38 -0.48
CA GLY A 328 -30.77 -19.75 0.62
C GLY A 328 -30.99 -21.26 0.75
N ASP A 329 -31.32 -21.93 -0.35
CA ASP A 329 -31.61 -23.37 -0.34
C ASP A 329 -30.36 -24.22 -0.11
N ASP A 330 -29.23 -23.77 -0.64
CA ASP A 330 -27.97 -24.50 -0.59
C ASP A 330 -27.34 -24.45 0.81
N ILE A 331 -27.51 -23.33 1.54
CA ILE A 331 -27.12 -23.23 2.96
C ILE A 331 -28.00 -24.12 3.85
N VAL A 332 -29.31 -24.21 3.58
CA VAL A 332 -30.21 -25.08 4.37
C VAL A 332 -29.82 -26.55 4.18
N ASN A 333 -29.53 -26.97 2.95
CA ASN A 333 -29.02 -28.31 2.66
C ASN A 333 -27.65 -28.57 3.30
N LEU A 334 -26.77 -27.57 3.35
CA LEU A 334 -25.48 -27.65 4.03
C LEU A 334 -25.64 -27.92 5.54
N VAL A 335 -26.53 -27.17 6.21
CA VAL A 335 -26.77 -27.30 7.65
C VAL A 335 -27.40 -28.65 7.98
N SER A 336 -28.27 -29.19 7.12
CA SER A 336 -28.80 -30.55 7.28
C SER A 336 -27.72 -31.62 7.12
N ASN A 337 -26.83 -31.50 6.15
CA ASN A 337 -25.75 -32.46 5.91
C ASN A 337 -24.67 -32.47 7.01
N LEU A 338 -24.50 -31.37 7.75
CA LEU A 338 -23.61 -31.31 8.92
C LEU A 338 -24.16 -32.07 10.13
N GLY A 339 -25.48 -32.26 10.21
CA GLY A 339 -26.14 -33.01 11.29
C GLY A 339 -25.90 -34.52 11.26
N ASP A 340 -25.52 -35.06 10.10
CA ASP A 340 -25.34 -36.50 9.85
C ASP A 340 -23.86 -36.95 9.84
N LEU A 341 -22.95 -36.11 10.30
CA LEU A 341 -21.52 -36.46 10.36
C LEU A 341 -21.23 -37.43 11.51
N ASP A 342 -20.84 -38.66 11.17
CA ASP A 342 -20.33 -39.65 12.12
C ASP A 342 -18.84 -39.37 12.43
N ILE A 343 -18.61 -38.54 13.44
CA ILE A 343 -17.28 -38.01 13.78
C ILE A 343 -16.49 -39.08 14.55
N THR A 344 -15.63 -39.80 13.85
CA THR A 344 -14.74 -40.82 14.45
C THR A 344 -13.30 -40.36 14.62
N SER A 345 -12.85 -39.30 13.91
CA SER A 345 -11.56 -38.62 14.16
C SER A 345 -11.51 -37.18 13.61
N PRO A 346 -10.56 -36.33 14.08
CA PRO A 346 -10.35 -34.97 13.54
C PRO A 346 -9.99 -34.93 12.05
N GLU A 347 -9.22 -35.91 11.55
CA GLU A 347 -8.87 -36.03 10.14
C GLU A 347 -10.09 -36.36 9.27
N GLN A 348 -11.03 -37.13 9.82
CA GLN A 348 -12.30 -37.44 9.17
C GLN A 348 -13.17 -36.17 9.06
N VAL A 349 -13.23 -35.35 10.12
CA VAL A 349 -13.94 -34.05 10.10
C VAL A 349 -13.41 -33.15 9.00
N TYR A 350 -12.08 -33.00 8.88
CA TYR A 350 -11.50 -32.17 7.83
C TYR A 350 -11.84 -32.68 6.43
N THR A 351 -11.76 -33.99 6.23
CA THR A 351 -12.07 -34.65 4.95
C THR A 351 -13.54 -34.48 4.58
N ASP A 352 -14.45 -34.65 5.52
CA ASP A 352 -15.88 -34.52 5.29
C ASP A 352 -16.31 -33.07 5.08
N VAL A 353 -15.77 -32.12 5.86
CA VAL A 353 -16.02 -30.70 5.66
C VAL A 353 -15.53 -30.25 4.28
N LYS A 354 -14.33 -30.70 3.86
CA LYS A 354 -13.82 -30.38 2.53
C LYS A 354 -14.72 -30.95 1.43
N ARG A 355 -15.13 -32.22 1.53
CA ARG A 355 -16.05 -32.87 0.58
C ARG A 355 -17.39 -32.13 0.47
N ILE A 356 -17.94 -31.67 1.60
CA ILE A 356 -19.19 -30.91 1.64
C ILE A 356 -19.02 -29.55 0.95
N MET A 357 -17.91 -28.85 1.22
CA MET A 357 -17.61 -27.55 0.60
C MET A 357 -17.38 -27.66 -0.90
N ASP A 358 -16.69 -28.71 -1.36
CA ASP A 358 -16.45 -28.95 -2.79
C ASP A 358 -17.78 -29.22 -3.52
N LYS A 359 -18.68 -30.02 -2.93
CA LYS A 359 -20.02 -30.27 -3.49
C LYS A 359 -20.88 -29.01 -3.53
N LEU A 360 -20.83 -28.18 -2.48
CA LEU A 360 -21.55 -26.90 -2.45
C LEU A 360 -21.08 -25.98 -3.59
N ALA A 361 -19.78 -25.91 -3.84
CA ALA A 361 -19.22 -25.10 -4.92
C ALA A 361 -19.68 -25.58 -6.30
N GLU A 362 -19.80 -26.91 -6.48
CA GLU A 362 -20.33 -27.53 -7.71
C GLU A 362 -21.83 -27.21 -7.89
N ASP A 363 -22.66 -27.44 -6.86
CA ASP A 363 -24.10 -27.19 -6.88
C ASP A 363 -24.41 -25.70 -7.19
N VAL A 364 -23.71 -24.76 -6.54
CA VAL A 364 -23.84 -23.31 -6.80
C VAL A 364 -23.43 -22.97 -8.23
N SER A 365 -22.40 -23.64 -8.77
CA SER A 365 -21.95 -23.41 -10.15
C SER A 365 -22.98 -23.90 -11.18
N GLU A 366 -23.58 -25.06 -10.97
CA GLU A 366 -24.63 -25.59 -11.86
C GLU A 366 -25.88 -24.71 -11.81
N ARG A 367 -26.32 -24.31 -10.61
CA ARG A 367 -27.51 -23.47 -10.45
C ARG A 367 -27.33 -22.07 -11.04
N ALA A 368 -26.12 -21.51 -10.94
CA ALA A 368 -25.78 -20.26 -11.62
C ALA A 368 -25.90 -20.39 -13.15
N LYS A 369 -25.50 -21.54 -13.74
CA LYS A 369 -25.68 -21.79 -15.18
C LYS A 369 -27.16 -21.88 -15.56
N GLU A 370 -27.98 -22.58 -14.78
CA GLU A 370 -29.42 -22.67 -15.05
C GLU A 370 -30.12 -21.31 -15.01
N VAL A 371 -29.74 -20.43 -14.08
CA VAL A 371 -30.29 -19.07 -13.99
C VAL A 371 -29.88 -18.23 -15.19
N VAL A 372 -28.67 -18.43 -15.72
CA VAL A 372 -28.21 -17.76 -16.95
C VAL A 372 -28.95 -18.30 -18.19
N GLU A 373 -29.20 -19.59 -18.29
CA GLU A 373 -29.88 -20.21 -19.44
C GLU A 373 -31.39 -19.93 -19.50
N LYS A 374 -32.02 -19.63 -18.36
CA LYS A 374 -33.43 -19.20 -18.29
C LYS A 374 -33.64 -17.73 -18.67
N LYS A 375 -32.58 -16.95 -18.85
CA LYS A 375 -32.60 -15.56 -19.34
C LYS A 375 -32.31 -15.53 -20.83
#